data_AF-A0AAU8HW76-F1
#
_entry.id   AF-A0AAU8HW76-F1
#
_cell.length_a   1.000
_cell.length_b   1.000
_cell.length_c   1.000
_cell.angle_alpha   90.00
_cell.angle_beta   90.00
_cell.angle_gamma   90.00
#
_symmetry.space_group_name_H-M   'P 1'
#
loop_
_entity.id
_entity.type
_entity.pdbx_description
1 polymer ?
#
loop_
_entity_poly.entity_id
_entity_poly.type
_entity_poly.pdbx_seq_one_letter_code
_entity_poly.pdbx_strand_id
1 'polypeptide(L)'
;MSHKQQQQQQQKQQGQQNQQQQNQQSQQSQQQLSAQEILNDALTNEKHLTNLYNTAANEATNDSLRQDMLNILMDEHNMEASIFNTMQQRGMYNTKQASSQEITQAQQKYATKQQQQQQSQNQMF
;
A
#
# COMPACT_ATOMS: atom_id res chain seq x y z
N MET A 1 -67.41 -31.28 7.02
CA MET A 1 -66.69 -30.35 6.12
C MET A 1 -65.57 -29.53 6.77
N SER A 2 -65.49 -29.42 8.10
CA SER A 2 -64.54 -28.50 8.78
C SER A 2 -63.08 -29.02 8.96
N HIS A 3 -62.83 -30.33 8.94
CA HIS A 3 -61.50 -30.88 9.28
C HIS A 3 -60.46 -30.79 8.14
N LYS A 4 -60.87 -30.83 6.87
CA LYS A 4 -59.92 -30.73 5.74
C LYS A 4 -59.40 -29.31 5.50
N GLN A 5 -60.13 -28.29 5.97
CA GLN A 5 -59.76 -26.88 5.76
C GLN A 5 -58.78 -26.39 6.85
N GLN A 6 -58.85 -26.96 8.06
CA GLN A 6 -57.92 -26.64 9.14
C GLN A 6 -56.53 -27.25 8.93
N GLN A 7 -56.45 -28.43 8.31
CA GLN A 7 -55.18 -29.09 8.00
C GLN A 7 -54.41 -28.39 6.86
N GLN A 8 -55.13 -27.74 5.93
CA GLN A 8 -54.52 -26.99 4.82
C GLN A 8 -53.99 -25.61 5.26
N GLN A 9 -54.47 -25.07 6.39
CA GLN A 9 -54.02 -23.80 6.94
C GLN A 9 -52.76 -23.98 7.81
N GLN A 10 -52.59 -25.13 8.47
CA GLN A 10 -51.37 -25.46 9.22
C GLN A 10 -50.14 -25.70 8.33
N GLN A 11 -50.32 -26.20 7.10
CA GLN A 11 -49.21 -26.36 6.15
C GLN A 11 -48.69 -25.03 5.57
N LYS A 12 -49.51 -23.96 5.54
CA LYS A 12 -49.05 -22.65 5.05
C LYS A 12 -48.23 -21.87 6.08
N GLN A 13 -48.34 -22.18 7.37
CA GLN A 13 -47.59 -21.48 8.42
C GLN A 13 -46.17 -22.04 8.61
N GLN A 14 -45.95 -23.31 8.28
CA GLN A 14 -44.63 -23.96 8.36
C GLN A 14 -43.70 -23.58 7.19
N GLY A 15 -44.24 -23.14 6.05
CA GLY A 15 -43.45 -22.70 4.88
C GLY A 15 -42.85 -21.30 5.01
N GLN A 16 -43.42 -20.42 5.83
CA GLN A 16 -42.92 -19.04 6.02
C GLN A 16 -41.82 -18.93 7.09
N GLN A 17 -41.73 -19.88 8.02
CA GLN A 17 -40.71 -19.84 9.08
C GLN A 17 -39.33 -20.31 8.59
N ASN A 18 -39.28 -21.16 7.55
CA ASN A 18 -38.03 -21.65 6.96
C ASN A 18 -37.34 -20.64 6.02
N GLN A 19 -38.01 -19.55 5.64
CA GLN A 19 -37.42 -18.52 4.77
C GLN A 19 -36.67 -17.43 5.56
N GLN A 20 -36.86 -17.35 6.87
CA GLN A 20 -36.22 -16.33 7.72
C GLN A 20 -34.92 -16.81 8.38
N GLN A 21 -34.68 -18.13 8.44
CA GLN A 21 -33.45 -18.71 9.01
C GLN A 21 -32.32 -18.91 7.99
N GLN A 22 -32.60 -18.88 6.69
CA GLN A 22 -31.58 -19.01 5.65
C GLN A 22 -30.79 -17.72 5.36
N ASN A 23 -31.20 -16.59 5.96
CA ASN A 23 -30.57 -15.28 5.73
C ASN A 23 -29.56 -14.84 6.80
N GLN A 24 -29.22 -15.70 7.78
CA GLN A 24 -28.24 -15.39 8.83
C GLN A 24 -26.88 -16.07 8.66
N GLN A 25 -26.69 -16.97 7.68
CA GLN A 25 -25.44 -17.74 7.54
C GLN A 25 -24.48 -17.17 6.47
N SER A 26 -24.78 -16.03 5.85
CA SER A 26 -23.94 -15.41 4.81
C SER A 26 -23.11 -14.20 5.27
N GLN A 27 -23.01 -13.92 6.57
CA GLN A 27 -22.24 -12.78 7.11
C GLN A 27 -20.82 -13.12 7.60
N GLN A 28 -20.25 -14.25 7.19
CA GLN A 28 -18.80 -14.43 7.21
C GLN A 28 -18.27 -14.42 5.79
N SER A 29 -18.53 -13.35 5.05
CA SER A 29 -17.66 -12.98 3.95
C SER A 29 -16.26 -12.81 4.54
N GLN A 30 -15.38 -13.80 4.34
CA GLN A 30 -13.95 -13.58 4.46
C GLN A 30 -13.65 -12.27 3.74
N GLN A 31 -13.29 -11.23 4.47
CA GLN A 31 -12.87 -9.95 3.90
C GLN A 31 -11.58 -10.23 3.13
N GLN A 32 -11.71 -10.62 1.87
CA GLN A 32 -10.60 -10.75 0.96
C GLN A 32 -10.14 -9.33 0.65
N LEU A 33 -8.86 -9.06 0.93
CA LEU A 33 -8.24 -7.80 0.56
C LEU A 33 -8.36 -7.61 -0.95
N SER A 34 -8.68 -6.40 -1.38
CA SER A 34 -8.65 -6.04 -2.79
C SER A 34 -7.23 -6.10 -3.34
N ALA A 35 -7.09 -6.30 -4.64
CA ALA A 35 -5.78 -6.27 -5.30
C ALA A 35 -5.03 -4.95 -5.06
N GLN A 36 -5.77 -3.83 -4.95
CA GLN A 36 -5.18 -2.53 -4.66
C GLN A 36 -4.67 -2.44 -3.22
N GLU A 37 -5.39 -2.99 -2.23
CA GLU A 37 -4.91 -3.04 -0.84
C GLU A 37 -3.65 -3.91 -0.71
N ILE A 38 -3.64 -5.08 -1.35
CA ILE A 38 -2.47 -5.97 -1.38
C ILE A 38 -1.26 -5.27 -2.01
N LEU A 39 -1.44 -4.60 -3.15
CA LEU A 39 -0.35 -3.90 -3.81
C LEU A 39 0.14 -2.67 -3.03
N ASN A 40 -0.75 -1.97 -2.33
CA ASN A 40 -0.36 -0.86 -1.45
C ASN A 40 0.43 -1.34 -0.22
N ASP A 41 0.00 -2.43 0.39
CA ASP A 41 0.73 -3.06 1.51
C ASP A 41 2.12 -3.50 1.04
N ALA A 42 2.19 -4.22 -0.07
CA ALA A 42 3.45 -4.63 -0.68
C ALA A 42 4.36 -3.43 -0.99
N LEU A 43 3.85 -2.39 -1.65
CA LEU A 43 4.63 -1.18 -1.96
C LEU A 43 5.14 -0.47 -0.70
N THR A 44 4.35 -0.46 0.37
CA THR A 44 4.75 0.12 1.66
C THR A 44 5.84 -0.70 2.32
N ASN A 45 5.74 -2.03 2.24
CA ASN A 45 6.73 -2.95 2.76
C ASN A 45 8.07 -2.83 2.01
N GLU A 46 8.07 -2.79 0.68
CA GLU A 46 9.28 -2.58 -0.13
C GLU A 46 10.00 -1.26 0.25
N LYS A 47 9.24 -0.15 0.40
CA LYS A 47 9.80 1.12 0.88
C LYS A 47 10.41 1.03 2.28
N HIS A 48 9.84 0.20 3.14
CA HIS A 48 10.39 -0.03 4.47
C HIS A 48 11.70 -0.83 4.40
N LEU A 49 11.71 -1.92 3.62
CA LEU A 49 12.88 -2.78 3.44
C LEU A 49 14.05 -2.03 2.80
N THR A 50 13.81 -1.24 1.75
CA THR A 50 14.86 -0.43 1.12
C THR A 50 15.51 0.55 2.11
N ASN A 51 14.73 1.19 2.98
CA ASN A 51 15.26 2.05 4.04
C ASN A 51 16.10 1.28 5.08
N LEU A 52 15.66 0.08 5.47
CA LEU A 52 16.37 -0.77 6.41
C LEU A 52 17.71 -1.24 5.85
N TYR A 53 17.71 -1.79 4.62
CA TYR A 53 18.94 -2.27 3.98
C TYR A 53 19.92 -1.14 3.68
N ASN A 54 19.43 0.04 3.29
CA ASN A 54 20.30 1.21 3.12
C ASN A 54 20.97 1.61 4.45
N THR A 55 20.22 1.64 5.56
CA THR A 55 20.79 1.91 6.89
C THR A 55 21.82 0.83 7.27
N ALA A 56 21.48 -0.45 7.12
CA ALA A 56 22.36 -1.56 7.43
C ALA A 56 23.67 -1.54 6.61
N ALA A 57 23.58 -1.24 5.30
CA ALA A 57 24.76 -1.11 4.44
C ALA A 57 25.66 0.07 4.84
N ASN A 58 25.07 1.19 5.27
CA ASN A 58 25.84 2.34 5.75
C ASN A 58 26.58 2.03 7.07
N GLU A 59 25.95 1.26 7.96
CA GLU A 59 26.51 0.93 9.29
C GLU A 59 27.37 -0.33 9.32
N ALA A 60 27.40 -1.12 8.24
CA ALA A 60 28.22 -2.32 8.14
C ALA A 60 29.72 -1.98 8.23
N THR A 61 30.44 -2.67 9.11
CA THR A 61 31.90 -2.53 9.29
C THR A 61 32.70 -3.59 8.54
N ASN A 62 32.04 -4.64 8.06
CA ASN A 62 32.62 -5.68 7.21
C ASN A 62 32.20 -5.47 5.76
N ASP A 63 33.17 -5.47 4.84
CA ASP A 63 32.91 -5.15 3.43
C ASP A 63 32.09 -6.23 2.70
N SER A 64 32.26 -7.50 3.05
CA SER A 64 31.44 -8.57 2.46
C SER A 64 29.98 -8.43 2.89
N LEU A 65 29.74 -8.20 4.19
CA LEU A 65 28.39 -7.94 4.71
C LEU A 65 27.78 -6.69 4.08
N ARG A 66 28.56 -5.62 3.91
CA ARG A 66 28.11 -4.40 3.21
C ARG A 66 27.67 -4.73 1.79
N GLN A 67 28.47 -5.48 1.05
CA GLN A 67 28.16 -5.86 -0.32
C GLN A 67 26.90 -6.72 -0.40
N ASP A 68 26.69 -7.65 0.54
CA ASP A 68 25.47 -8.46 0.61
C ASP A 68 24.24 -7.58 0.83
N MET A 69 24.29 -6.62 1.76
CA MET A 69 23.19 -5.68 2.00
C MET A 69 22.91 -4.80 0.77
N LEU A 70 23.94 -4.35 0.05
CA LEU A 70 23.78 -3.57 -1.18
C LEU A 70 23.17 -4.40 -2.32
N ASN A 71 23.53 -5.69 -2.42
CA ASN A 71 22.95 -6.58 -3.41
C ASN A 71 21.45 -6.80 -3.12
N ILE A 72 21.09 -7.05 -1.85
CA ILE A 72 19.68 -7.19 -1.47
C ILE A 72 18.94 -5.88 -1.72
N LEU A 73 19.50 -4.73 -1.33
CA LEU A 73 18.90 -3.42 -1.59
C LEU A 73 18.61 -3.19 -3.08
N MET A 74 19.49 -3.65 -3.97
CA MET A 74 19.25 -3.58 -5.42
C MET A 74 18.04 -4.45 -5.83
N ASP A 75 17.92 -5.65 -5.29
CA ASP A 75 16.79 -6.54 -5.55
C ASP A 75 15.47 -5.94 -5.04
N GLU A 76 15.45 -5.38 -3.83
CA GLU A 76 14.28 -4.68 -3.25
C GLU A 76 13.88 -3.46 -4.12
N HIS A 77 14.84 -2.67 -4.61
CA HIS A 77 14.54 -1.58 -5.54
C HIS A 77 13.90 -2.06 -6.85
N ASN A 78 14.36 -3.20 -7.39
CA ASN A 78 13.78 -3.78 -8.59
C ASN A 78 12.34 -4.29 -8.35
N MET A 79 12.09 -4.88 -7.17
CA MET A 79 10.75 -5.32 -6.76
C MET A 79 9.81 -4.12 -6.55
N GLU A 80 10.23 -3.09 -5.81
CA GLU A 80 9.46 -1.85 -5.63
C GLU A 80 9.08 -1.23 -6.98
N ALA A 81 10.03 -1.14 -7.92
CA ALA A 81 9.78 -0.59 -9.25
C ALA A 81 8.76 -1.42 -10.04
N SER A 82 8.82 -2.75 -9.94
CA SER A 82 7.85 -3.65 -10.59
C SER A 82 6.44 -3.46 -10.04
N ILE A 83 6.30 -3.37 -8.71
CA ILE A 83 5.01 -3.13 -8.03
C ILE A 83 4.47 -1.76 -8.41
N PHE A 84 5.30 -0.72 -8.31
CA PHE A 84 4.94 0.64 -8.67
C PHE A 84 4.44 0.74 -10.12
N ASN A 85 5.19 0.18 -11.08
CA ASN A 85 4.81 0.16 -12.49
C ASN A 85 3.50 -0.59 -12.71
N THR A 86 3.31 -1.73 -12.05
CA THR A 86 2.06 -2.51 -12.10
C THR A 86 0.88 -1.70 -11.59
N MET A 87 1.03 -1.02 -10.45
CA MET A 87 -0.02 -0.17 -9.89
C MET A 87 -0.33 1.03 -10.80
N GLN A 88 0.69 1.66 -11.38
CA GLN A 88 0.53 2.78 -12.30
C GLN A 88 -0.21 2.35 -13.57
N GLN A 89 0.17 1.23 -14.19
CA GLN A 89 -0.51 0.67 -15.38
C GLN A 89 -1.98 0.33 -15.12
N ARG A 90 -2.33 -0.06 -13.89
CA ARG A 90 -3.70 -0.35 -13.46
C ARG A 90 -4.47 0.89 -12.98
N GLY A 91 -3.87 2.08 -13.01
CA GLY A 91 -4.48 3.31 -12.51
C GLY A 91 -4.65 3.36 -10.99
N MET A 92 -4.00 2.44 -10.25
CA MET A 92 -4.07 2.33 -8.79
C MET A 92 -3.09 3.28 -8.09
N TYR A 93 -2.11 3.83 -8.82
CA TYR A 93 -1.13 4.78 -8.29
C TYR A 93 -0.87 5.90 -9.29
N ASN A 94 -1.36 7.10 -8.97
CA ASN A 94 -1.23 8.28 -9.82
C ASN A 94 -0.10 9.18 -9.33
N THR A 95 1.03 9.15 -10.02
CA THR A 95 2.10 10.14 -9.82
C THR A 95 1.80 11.39 -10.63
N LYS A 96 1.79 12.55 -9.97
CA LYS A 96 1.78 13.83 -10.68
C LYS A 96 3.16 14.07 -11.28
N GLN A 97 3.24 14.32 -12.59
CA GLN A 97 4.47 14.87 -13.14
C GLN A 97 4.68 16.27 -12.56
N ALA A 98 5.90 16.54 -12.08
CA ALA A 98 6.26 17.87 -11.65
C ALA A 98 6.23 18.82 -12.85
N SER A 99 5.57 19.97 -12.70
CA SER A 99 5.59 21.02 -13.71
C SER A 99 6.98 21.64 -13.84
N SER A 100 7.29 22.22 -15.00
CA SER A 100 8.55 22.98 -15.20
C SER A 100 8.71 24.09 -14.15
N GLN A 101 7.60 24.64 -13.68
CA GLN A 101 7.59 25.69 -12.66
C GLN A 101 7.97 25.13 -11.27
N GLU A 102 7.44 23.97 -10.88
CA GLU A 102 7.84 23.27 -9.65
C GLU A 102 9.31 22.85 -9.68
N ILE A 103 9.79 22.36 -10.83
CA ILE A 103 11.21 22.03 -11.04
C ILE A 103 12.08 23.28 -10.85
N THR A 104 11.72 24.38 -11.51
CA THR A 104 12.46 25.66 -11.42
C THR A 104 12.46 26.20 -9.98
N GLN A 105 11.32 26.16 -9.30
CA GLN A 105 11.21 26.58 -7.89
C GLN A 105 12.07 25.71 -6.98
N ALA A 106 12.09 24.39 -7.18
CA ALA A 106 12.95 23.50 -6.41
C ALA A 106 14.43 23.85 -6.62
N GLN A 107 14.87 24.02 -7.86
CA GLN A 107 16.25 24.43 -8.19
C GLN A 107 16.64 25.74 -7.50
N GLN A 108 15.80 26.77 -7.61
CA GLN A 108 16.04 28.06 -6.96
C GLN A 108 16.13 27.93 -5.44
N LYS A 109 15.21 27.19 -4.81
CA LYS A 109 15.20 26.95 -3.36
C LYS A 109 16.50 26.33 -2.87
N TYR A 110 17.03 25.34 -3.58
CA TYR A 110 18.29 24.68 -3.20
C TYR A 110 19.52 25.56 -3.49
N ALA A 111 19.52 26.33 -4.58
CA ALA A 111 20.59 27.29 -4.86
C ALA A 111 20.68 28.37 -3.77
N THR A 112 19.54 28.94 -3.35
CA THR A 112 19.48 29.92 -2.27
C THR A 112 19.92 29.33 -0.93
N LYS A 113 19.51 28.10 -0.60
CA LYS A 113 19.96 27.41 0.63
C LYS A 113 21.47 27.21 0.66
N GLN A 114 22.08 26.80 -0.46
CA GLN A 114 23.54 26.66 -0.55
C GLN A 114 24.25 28.01 -0.33
N GLN A 115 23.74 29.08 -0.94
CA GLN A 115 24.32 30.40 -0.78
C GLN A 115 24.22 30.90 0.68
N GLN A 116 23.09 30.67 1.35
CA GLN A 116 22.90 31.00 2.77
C GLN A 116 23.86 30.20 3.66
N GLN A 117 24.08 28.91 3.39
CA GLN A 117 25.05 28.10 4.14
C GLN A 117 26.49 28.61 3.98
N GLN A 118 26.90 29.03 2.78
CA GLN A 118 28.24 29.61 2.57
C GLN A 118 28.41 30.95 3.30
N GLN A 119 27.39 31.82 3.27
CA GLN A 119 27.43 33.09 4.00
C GLN A 119 27.50 32.88 5.52
N SER A 120 26.79 31.87 6.04
CA SER A 120 26.83 31.50 7.46
C SER A 120 28.23 31.02 7.90
N GLN A 121 28.93 30.26 7.04
CA GLN A 121 30.30 29.81 7.33
C GLN A 121 31.31 30.95 7.28
N ASN A 122 31.15 31.90 6.36
CA ASN A 122 32.07 33.05 6.23
C ASN A 122 31.92 34.08 7.36
N GLN A 123 30.85 34.04 8.16
CA GLN A 123 30.64 34.91 9.32
C GLN A 123 31.12 34.28 10.64
N MET A 124 31.59 33.03 10.61
CA MET A 124 32.05 32.28 11.79
C MET A 124 33.57 32.37 12.00
N PHE A 125 34.26 33.14 11.16
CA PHE A 125 35.69 33.49 11.23
C PHE A 125 35.87 35.00 11.16
#